data_AF-A0A528A165-F1
#
_entry.id   AF-A0A528A165-F1
#
_cell.length_a   1.000
_cell.length_b   1.000
_cell.length_c   1.000
_cell.angle_alpha   90.00
_cell.angle_beta   90.00
_cell.angle_gamma   90.00
#
_symmetry.space_group_name_H-M   'P 1'
#
loop_
_entity.id
_entity.type
_entity.pdbx_description
1 polymer ?
#
loop_
_entity_poly.entity_id
_entity_poly.type
_entity_poly.pdbx_seq_one_letter_code
_entity_poly.pdbx_strand_id
1 'polypeptide(L)' 'PKAMDRPANPDDLKALSGIGPKLEQVLNGLGIWTYGQIAAWTPEEVAWVDDYLSFKGRIGRDNWLGQAAVLAAAKH' A
#
# COMPACT_ATOMS: atom_id res chain seq x y z
N PRO A 1 3.31 1.95 9.60
CA PRO A 1 2.29 1.09 8.98
C PRO A 1 1.94 -0.06 9.90
N LYS A 2 0.66 -0.31 10.14
CA LYS A 2 0.25 -1.52 10.84
C LYS A 2 0.48 -2.75 9.95
N ALA A 3 1.50 -3.53 10.29
CA ALA A 3 1.76 -4.83 9.69
C ALA A 3 0.72 -5.87 10.17
N MET A 4 0.47 -6.88 9.34
CA MET A 4 -0.35 -8.05 9.69
C MET A 4 0.21 -9.33 9.07
N ASP A 5 -0.20 -10.46 9.64
CA ASP A 5 0.04 -11.77 9.02
C ASP A 5 -0.63 -11.86 7.66
N ARG A 6 -0.06 -12.68 6.77
CA ARG A 6 -0.59 -12.88 5.42
C ARG A 6 -2.05 -13.36 5.51
N PRO A 7 -3.03 -12.62 4.96
CA PRO A 7 -4.41 -13.06 4.94
C PRO A 7 -4.61 -14.21 3.94
N ALA A 8 -5.70 -14.96 4.07
CA ALA A 8 -6.06 -16.01 3.12
C ALA A 8 -6.20 -15.47 1.69
N ASN A 9 -6.79 -14.28 1.56
CA ASN A 9 -7.02 -13.58 0.29
C ASN A 9 -6.35 -12.19 0.33
N PRO A 10 -5.02 -12.11 0.06
CA PRO A 10 -4.33 -10.83 -0.07
C PRO A 10 -4.83 -10.08 -1.30
N ASP A 11 -4.75 -8.75 -1.24
CA ASP A 11 -5.09 -7.91 -2.38
C ASP A 11 -3.97 -7.88 -3.42
N ASP A 12 -4.34 -7.60 -4.68
CA ASP A 12 -3.39 -7.34 -5.75
C ASP A 12 -2.93 -5.88 -5.67
N LEU A 13 -1.88 -5.61 -4.89
CA LEU A 13 -1.38 -4.26 -4.69
C LEU A 13 -0.87 -3.63 -6.00
N LYS A 14 -0.57 -4.41 -7.04
CA LYS A 14 -0.20 -3.87 -8.36
C LYS A 14 -1.37 -3.17 -9.07
N ALA A 15 -2.59 -3.32 -8.58
CA ALA A 15 -3.73 -2.52 -9.06
C ALA A 15 -3.57 -1.02 -8.74
N LEU A 16 -2.74 -0.66 -7.76
CA LEU A 16 -2.38 0.72 -7.46
C LEU A 16 -1.33 1.21 -8.47
N SER A 17 -1.61 2.35 -9.10
CA SER A 17 -0.68 2.95 -10.05
C SER A 17 0.70 3.17 -9.43
N GLY A 18 1.73 2.69 -10.12
CA GLY A 18 3.11 2.79 -9.69
C GLY A 18 3.60 1.64 -8.81
N ILE A 19 2.74 0.70 -8.42
CA ILE A 19 3.14 -0.55 -7.75
C ILE A 19 3.37 -1.65 -8.79
N GLY A 20 4.62 -2.06 -8.95
CA GLY A 20 4.98 -3.23 -9.76
C GLY A 20 5.17 -4.50 -8.91
N PRO A 21 5.33 -5.69 -9.53
CA PRO A 21 5.43 -6.96 -8.82
C PRO A 21 6.52 -7.00 -7.75
N LYS A 22 7.68 -6.39 -8.02
CA LYS A 22 8.79 -6.31 -7.05
C LYS A 22 8.42 -5.46 -5.83
N LEU A 23 7.67 -4.38 -6.03
CA LEU A 23 7.28 -3.50 -4.95
C LEU A 23 6.18 -4.12 -4.08
N GLU A 24 5.22 -4.79 -4.70
CA GLU A 24 4.23 -5.62 -4.00
C GLU A 24 4.91 -6.66 -3.09
N GLN A 25 5.95 -7.34 -3.58
CA GLN A 25 6.71 -8.28 -2.75
C GLN A 25 7.38 -7.62 -1.53
N VAL A 26 7.91 -6.41 -1.69
CA VAL A 26 8.50 -5.65 -0.57
C VAL A 26 7.42 -5.28 0.44
N LEU A 27 6.28 -4.72 -0.01
CA LEU A 27 5.16 -4.35 0.87
C LEU A 27 4.60 -5.56 1.62
N ASN A 28 4.43 -6.69 0.93
CA ASN A 28 4.03 -7.95 1.52
C ASN A 28 5.03 -8.44 2.58
N GLY A 29 6.33 -8.29 2.32
CA GLY A 29 7.40 -8.58 3.29
C GLY A 29 7.36 -7.68 4.53
N LEU A 30 6.78 -6.49 4.43
CA LEU A 30 6.52 -5.57 5.55
C LEU A 30 5.16 -5.83 6.24
N GLY A 31 4.45 -6.89 5.85
CA GLY A 31 3.14 -7.22 6.40
C GLY A 31 1.99 -6.36 5.86
N ILE A 32 2.18 -5.69 4.73
CA ILE A 32 1.16 -4.89 4.04
C ILE A 32 0.61 -5.75 2.92
N TRP A 33 -0.63 -6.23 3.07
CA TRP A 33 -1.23 -7.22 2.18
C TRP A 33 -2.54 -6.75 1.55
N THR A 34 -3.12 -5.65 2.04
CA THR A 34 -4.47 -5.23 1.66
C THR A 34 -4.56 -3.76 1.28
N TYR A 35 -5.50 -3.42 0.38
CA TYR A 35 -5.84 -2.04 0.06
C TYR A 35 -6.31 -1.29 1.30
N GLY A 36 -7.05 -1.95 2.20
CA GLY A 36 -7.53 -1.37 3.45
C GLY A 36 -6.39 -0.86 4.35
N GLN A 37 -5.26 -1.58 4.42
CA GLN A 37 -4.09 -1.10 5.17
C GLN A 37 -3.52 0.18 4.56
N ILE A 38 -3.33 0.21 3.23
CA ILE A 38 -2.75 1.36 2.52
C ILE A 38 -3.68 2.58 2.62
N ALA A 39 -4.99 2.37 2.47
CA ALA A 39 -6.00 3.42 2.59
C ALA A 39 -6.07 4.02 4.01
N ALA A 40 -5.70 3.23 5.03
CA ALA A 40 -5.73 3.65 6.43
C ALA A 40 -4.41 4.26 6.91
N TRP A 41 -3.39 4.40 6.06
CA TRP A 41 -2.11 4.98 6.48
C TRP A 41 -2.27 6.41 6.94
N THR A 42 -1.62 6.73 8.06
CA THR A 42 -1.49 8.12 8.52
C THR A 42 -0.40 8.86 7.71
N PRO A 43 -0.36 10.19 7.74
CA PRO A 43 0.70 10.96 7.09
C PRO A 43 2.11 10.54 7.52
N GLU A 44 2.30 10.19 8.79
CA GLU A 44 3.57 9.69 9.33
C GLU A 44 3.94 8.32 8.75
N GLU A 45 2.96 7.44 8.58
CA GLU A 45 3.18 6.12 7.97
C GLU A 45 3.50 6.24 6.49
N VAL A 46 2.84 7.15 5.77
CA VAL A 46 3.18 7.49 4.39
C VAL A 46 4.62 7.98 4.30
N ALA A 47 5.01 8.94 5.14
CA ALA A 47 6.36 9.47 5.16
C ALA A 47 7.41 8.38 5.44
N TRP A 48 7.12 7.49 6.40
CA TRP A 48 8.01 6.37 6.72
C TRP A 48 8.16 5.38 5.56
N VAL A 49 7.07 4.98 4.91
CA VAL A 49 7.14 4.04 3.76
C VAL A 49 7.85 4.70 2.59
N ASP A 50 7.55 5.97 2.32
CA ASP A 50 8.16 6.71 1.22
C ASP A 50 9.68 6.87 1.41
N ASP A 51 10.13 7.14 2.63
CA ASP A 51 11.56 7.17 2.99
C ASP A 51 12.21 5.78 2.90
N TYR A 52 11.59 4.76 3.48
CA TYR A 52 12.06 3.37 3.43
C TYR A 52 12.28 2.88 1.99
N LEU A 53 11.39 3.27 1.08
CA LEU A 53 11.46 2.92 -0.34
C LEU A 53 12.30 3.90 -1.17
N SER A 54 12.81 4.99 -0.56
CA SER A 54 13.53 6.08 -1.23
C SER A 54 12.74 6.71 -2.39
N PHE A 55 11.43 6.85 -2.18
CA PHE A 55 10.46 7.24 -3.21
C PHE A 55 10.30 8.75 -3.40
N LYS A 56 10.70 9.56 -2.41
CA LYS A 56 10.76 11.03 -2.51
C LYS A 56 9.42 11.67 -2.87
N GLY A 57 8.36 11.30 -2.15
CA GLY A 57 7.00 11.81 -2.25
C GLY A 57 6.12 11.08 -3.27
N ARG A 58 6.59 9.96 -3.82
CA ARG A 58 5.88 9.22 -4.87
C ARG A 58 4.54 8.68 -4.39
N ILE A 59 4.44 8.24 -3.14
CA ILE A 59 3.20 7.65 -2.60
C ILE A 59 2.05 8.66 -2.67
N GLY A 60 2.33 9.93 -2.33
CA GLY A 60 1.38 11.03 -2.43
C GLY A 60 1.12 11.45 -3.88
N ARG A 61 2.17 11.63 -4.69
CA ARG A 61 2.06 12.03 -6.10
C ARG A 61 1.22 11.04 -6.92
N ASP A 62 1.42 9.75 -6.70
CA ASP A 62 0.70 8.67 -7.38
C ASP A 62 -0.64 8.38 -6.67
N ASN A 63 -1.05 9.16 -5.66
CA ASN A 63 -2.33 9.05 -4.94
C ASN A 63 -2.67 7.61 -4.47
N TRP A 64 -1.73 6.93 -3.82
CA TRP A 64 -1.94 5.55 -3.39
C TRP A 64 -3.09 5.41 -2.39
N LEU A 65 -3.20 6.31 -1.42
CA LEU A 65 -4.25 6.26 -0.39
C LEU A 65 -5.65 6.35 -1.02
N GLY A 66 -5.85 7.29 -1.96
CA GLY A 66 -7.13 7.46 -2.64
C GLY A 66 -7.50 6.26 -3.52
N GLN A 67 -6.55 5.75 -4.30
CA GLN A 67 -6.78 4.55 -5.11
C GLN A 67 -7.07 3.32 -4.24
N ALA A 68 -6.34 3.15 -3.15
CA ALA A 68 -6.54 2.04 -2.22
C ALA A 68 -7.91 2.10 -1.55
N ALA A 69 -8.39 3.30 -1.18
CA ALA A 69 -9.73 3.47 -0.62
C ALA A 69 -10.83 3.06 -1.61
N VAL A 70 -10.70 3.44 -2.89
CA VAL A 70 -11.64 3.04 -3.95
C VAL A 70 -11.63 1.52 -4.16
N LEU A 71 -10.45 0.91 -4.25
CA LEU A 71 -10.31 -0.54 -4.44
C LEU A 71 -10.81 -1.33 -3.23
N ALA A 72 -10.56 -0.84 -2.01
CA ALA A 72 -11.06 -1.44 -0.78
C ALA A 72 -12.60 -1.42 -0.73
N ALA A 73 -13.23 -0.32 -1.15
CA ALA A 73 -14.68 -0.20 -1.22
C ALA A 73 -15.31 -1.02 -2.36
N ALA A 74 -14.59 -1.24 -3.46
CA ALA A 74 -15.07 -2.05 -4.58
C ALA A 74 -15.03 -3.57 -4.30
N LYS A 75 -14.36 -4.00 -3.23
CA LYS A 75 -14.18 -5.42 -2.86
C LYS A 75 -15.39 -6.02 -2.11
N HIS A 76 -16.57 -5.42 -2.23
CA HIS A 76 -17.81 -5.86 -1.59
C HIS A 76 -18.60 -6.86 -2.43
#